data_AF-X0T5E5-F1
#
_entry.id   AF-X0T5E5-F1
#
_cell.length_a   1.000
_cell.length_b   1.000
_cell.length_c   1.000
_cell.angle_alpha   90.00
_cell.angle_beta   90.00
_cell.angle_gamma   90.00
#
_symmetry.space_group_name_H-M   'P 1'
#
loop_
_entity.id
_entity.type
_entity.pdbx_description
1 polymer ?
#
loop_
_entity_poly.entity_id
_entity_poly.type
_entity_poly.pdbx_seq_one_letter_code
_entity_poly.pdbx_strand_id
1 'polypeptide(L)'
;ALVGVLARGRTSEITREQADKEAFDEYVGNLEEPYRGIVTNYVERLTNYVRERDRLRGEIATRKTQLDRLKHPFWIDELIRPIAEHLLKQPEFADRTYDILGPFGIGSRTSIHLYKKGVPKELKFEGDNCMSITFEPGNLQAGEIMIVDRSKNLQRFAPGTIGELNGFNYPTVPMKRNTRELVSALR
;
A
#
# COMPACT_ATOMS: atom_id res chain seq x y z
N ALA A 1 -40.59 -3.22 -1.59
CA ALA A 1 -39.78 -2.32 -0.77
C ALA A 1 -40.23 -2.45 0.69
N LEU A 2 -39.35 -2.86 1.60
CA LEU A 2 -38.98 -2.12 2.83
C LEU A 2 -38.20 -3.03 3.79
N VAL A 3 -37.11 -2.45 4.29
CA VAL A 3 -36.19 -2.94 5.33
C VAL A 3 -36.83 -2.75 6.72
N GLY A 4 -36.56 -3.66 7.67
CA GLY A 4 -37.06 -3.52 9.05
C GLY A 4 -36.42 -4.44 10.12
N VAL A 5 -35.19 -4.11 10.55
CA VAL A 5 -34.69 -4.19 11.96
C VAL A 5 -34.60 -5.57 12.68
N LEU A 6 -33.60 -6.37 12.30
CA LEU A 6 -32.42 -6.85 13.07
C LEU A 6 -32.41 -7.27 14.58
N ALA A 7 -33.50 -7.61 15.26
CA ALA A 7 -33.34 -8.25 16.60
C ALA A 7 -34.25 -9.45 16.91
N ARG A 8 -35.13 -9.84 15.98
CA ARG A 8 -36.02 -11.02 16.09
C ARG A 8 -35.75 -12.09 15.02
N GLY A 9 -34.63 -11.96 14.30
CA GLY A 9 -34.42 -12.56 12.98
C GLY A 9 -34.38 -14.09 12.94
N ARG A 10 -33.64 -14.75 13.84
CA ARG A 10 -33.39 -16.20 13.70
C ARG A 10 -34.64 -17.06 13.89
N THR A 11 -35.49 -16.76 14.86
CA THR A 11 -36.68 -17.59 15.13
C THR A 11 -37.77 -17.40 14.07
N SER A 12 -37.93 -16.17 13.57
CA SER A 12 -38.90 -15.87 12.49
C SER A 12 -38.45 -16.36 11.11
N GLU A 13 -37.14 -16.38 10.84
CA GLU A 13 -36.58 -16.91 9.58
C GLU A 13 -36.73 -18.43 9.52
N ILE A 14 -36.46 -19.15 10.61
CA ILE A 14 -36.63 -20.62 10.68
C ILE A 14 -38.10 -21.00 10.43
N THR A 15 -39.05 -20.31 11.05
CA THR A 15 -40.49 -20.57 10.84
C THR A 15 -40.95 -20.26 9.42
N ARG A 16 -40.28 -19.33 8.74
CA ARG A 16 -40.62 -18.92 7.37
C ARG A 16 -40.02 -19.86 6.34
N GLU A 17 -38.76 -20.29 6.53
CA GLU A 17 -38.12 -21.32 5.71
C GLU A 17 -38.85 -22.67 5.80
N GLN A 18 -39.38 -23.01 6.99
CA GLN A 18 -40.20 -24.21 7.18
C GLN A 18 -41.54 -24.10 6.43
N ALA A 19 -42.24 -22.96 6.54
CA ALA A 19 -43.49 -22.74 5.83
C ALA A 19 -43.30 -22.70 4.29
N ASP A 20 -42.22 -22.09 3.80
CA ASP A 20 -41.90 -22.04 2.37
C ASP A 20 -41.58 -23.44 1.81
N LYS A 21 -40.97 -24.31 2.63
CA LYS A 21 -40.70 -25.71 2.28
C LYS A 21 -42.00 -26.54 2.24
N GLU A 22 -42.86 -26.42 3.24
CA GLU A 22 -44.14 -27.14 3.30
C GLU A 22 -45.04 -26.77 2.12
N ALA A 23 -45.13 -25.48 1.78
CA ALA A 23 -45.88 -25.01 0.61
C ALA A 23 -45.31 -25.52 -0.73
N PHE A 24 -43.98 -25.64 -0.83
CA PHE A 24 -43.33 -26.21 -2.00
C PHE A 24 -43.59 -27.72 -2.12
N ASP A 25 -43.49 -28.47 -1.02
CA ASP A 25 -43.75 -29.91 -0.98
C ASP A 25 -45.22 -30.22 -1.35
N GLU A 26 -46.17 -29.40 -0.88
CA GLU A 26 -47.58 -29.48 -1.28
C GLU A 26 -47.77 -29.18 -2.77
N TYR A 27 -47.15 -28.11 -3.29
CA TYR A 27 -47.20 -27.76 -4.71
C TYR A 27 -46.67 -28.90 -5.59
N VAL A 28 -45.52 -29.47 -5.26
CA VAL A 28 -44.91 -30.60 -5.99
C VAL A 28 -45.76 -31.86 -5.88
N GLY A 29 -46.38 -32.10 -4.71
CA GLY A 29 -47.29 -33.22 -4.47
C GLY A 29 -48.54 -33.21 -5.35
N ASN A 30 -48.99 -32.02 -5.75
CA ASN A 30 -50.15 -31.82 -6.63
C ASN A 30 -49.81 -31.90 -8.13
N LEU A 31 -48.53 -32.03 -8.51
CA LEU A 31 -48.14 -32.18 -9.92
C LEU A 31 -48.25 -33.65 -10.36
N GLU A 32 -48.81 -33.84 -11.57
CA GLU A 32 -48.77 -35.11 -12.29
C GLU A 32 -47.38 -35.36 -12.91
N GLU A 33 -47.07 -36.63 -13.18
CA GLU A 33 -45.89 -36.98 -13.96
C GLU A 33 -46.09 -36.57 -15.43
N PRO A 34 -45.06 -36.04 -16.13
CA PRO A 34 -43.65 -35.91 -15.73
C PRO A 34 -43.29 -34.56 -15.07
N TYR A 35 -44.27 -33.67 -14.86
CA TYR A 35 -44.03 -32.30 -14.39
C TYR A 35 -43.43 -32.25 -13.00
N ARG A 36 -43.82 -33.19 -12.12
CA ARG A 36 -43.22 -33.37 -10.81
C ARG A 36 -41.70 -33.54 -10.90
N GLY A 37 -41.22 -34.49 -11.71
CA GLY A 37 -39.78 -34.72 -11.91
C GLY A 37 -39.04 -33.50 -12.49
N ILE A 38 -39.67 -32.79 -13.44
CA ILE A 38 -39.10 -31.58 -14.05
C ILE A 38 -38.91 -30.47 -13.02
N VAL A 39 -39.94 -30.19 -12.22
CA VAL A 39 -39.91 -29.14 -11.19
C VAL A 39 -38.90 -29.47 -10.10
N THR A 40 -38.90 -30.71 -9.60
CA THR A 40 -37.93 -31.14 -8.58
C THR A 40 -36.50 -30.99 -9.07
N ASN A 41 -36.18 -31.47 -10.28
CA ASN A 41 -34.84 -31.36 -10.85
C ASN A 41 -34.42 -29.89 -11.08
N TYR A 42 -35.33 -29.04 -11.55
CA TYR A 42 -35.06 -27.61 -11.67
C TYR A 42 -34.71 -26.97 -10.33
N VAL A 43 -35.48 -27.25 -9.27
CA VAL A 43 -35.25 -26.68 -7.94
C VAL A 43 -33.96 -27.21 -7.31
N GLU A 44 -33.62 -28.49 -7.48
CA GLU A 44 -32.34 -29.05 -7.06
C GLU A 44 -31.16 -28.35 -7.75
N ARG A 45 -31.23 -28.17 -9.08
CA ARG A 45 -30.19 -27.45 -9.84
C ARG A 45 -30.07 -25.99 -9.40
N LEU A 46 -31.20 -25.30 -9.21
CA LEU A 46 -31.21 -23.91 -8.74
C LEU A 46 -30.60 -23.81 -7.34
N THR A 47 -30.93 -24.73 -6.44
CA THR A 47 -30.38 -24.79 -5.09
C THR A 47 -28.86 -25.00 -5.12
N ASN A 48 -28.37 -25.94 -5.93
CA ASN A 48 -26.95 -26.17 -6.10
C ASN A 48 -26.24 -24.96 -6.71
N TYR A 49 -26.85 -24.30 -7.71
CA TYR A 49 -26.33 -23.08 -8.31
C TYR A 49 -26.23 -21.93 -7.30
N VAL A 50 -27.26 -21.71 -6.48
CA VAL A 50 -27.26 -20.69 -5.44
C VAL A 50 -26.17 -20.95 -4.40
N ARG A 51 -26.04 -22.21 -3.94
CA ARG A 51 -24.97 -22.62 -3.01
C ARG A 51 -23.59 -22.35 -3.59
N GLU A 52 -23.36 -22.73 -4.84
CA GLU A 52 -22.06 -22.51 -5.50
C GLU A 52 -21.76 -21.03 -5.71
N ARG A 53 -22.76 -20.24 -6.12
CA ARG A 53 -22.64 -18.78 -6.24
C ARG A 53 -22.25 -18.14 -4.90
N ASP A 54 -22.89 -18.55 -3.81
CA ASP A 54 -22.64 -17.98 -2.49
C ASP A 54 -21.28 -18.43 -1.93
N ARG A 55 -20.86 -19.67 -2.23
CA ARG A 55 -19.49 -20.16 -1.97
C ARG A 55 -18.45 -19.30 -2.67
N LEU A 56 -18.59 -19.09 -3.99
CA LEU A 56 -17.68 -18.27 -4.79
C LEU A 56 -17.64 -16.80 -4.32
N ARG A 57 -18.79 -16.24 -3.91
CA ARG A 57 -18.84 -14.90 -3.29
C ARG A 57 -18.06 -14.83 -1.99
N GLY A 58 -18.17 -15.86 -1.15
CA GLY A 58 -17.38 -16.01 0.07
C GLY A 58 -15.87 -16.02 -0.23
N GLU A 59 -15.45 -16.81 -1.22
CA GLU A 59 -14.04 -16.87 -1.65
C GLU A 59 -13.55 -15.51 -2.15
N ILE A 60 -14.32 -14.80 -2.98
CA ILE A 60 -13.98 -13.45 -3.45
C ILE A 60 -13.77 -12.50 -2.26
N ALA A 61 -14.66 -12.53 -1.27
CA ALA A 61 -14.55 -11.69 -0.07
C ALA A 61 -13.28 -12.02 0.75
N THR A 62 -12.96 -13.31 0.89
CA THR A 62 -11.72 -13.75 1.55
C THR A 62 -10.49 -13.29 0.77
N ARG A 63 -10.47 -13.46 -0.57
CA ARG A 63 -9.34 -13.04 -1.41
C ARG A 63 -9.13 -11.53 -1.38
N LYS A 64 -10.21 -10.72 -1.44
CA LYS A 64 -10.13 -9.26 -1.26
C LYS A 64 -9.51 -8.89 0.09
N THR A 65 -9.98 -9.51 1.17
CA THR A 65 -9.41 -9.30 2.51
C THR A 65 -7.93 -9.68 2.57
N GLN A 66 -7.52 -10.75 1.89
CA GLN A 66 -6.11 -11.14 1.79
C GLN A 66 -5.28 -10.09 1.04
N LEU A 67 -5.79 -9.57 -0.08
CA LEU A 67 -5.14 -8.50 -0.85
C LEU A 67 -5.00 -7.22 -0.01
N ASP A 68 -6.05 -6.80 0.68
CA ASP A 68 -6.00 -5.61 1.54
C ASP A 68 -4.99 -5.76 2.70
N ARG A 69 -4.75 -7.00 3.14
CA ARG A 69 -3.74 -7.33 4.15
C ARG A 69 -2.33 -7.41 3.61
N LEU A 70 -2.13 -7.52 2.29
CA LEU A 70 -0.80 -7.41 1.71
C LEU A 70 -0.32 -5.97 1.92
N LYS A 71 0.59 -5.79 2.88
CA LYS A 71 1.31 -4.53 3.02
C LYS A 71 2.11 -4.33 1.74
N HIS A 72 1.79 -3.26 1.01
CA HIS A 72 2.63 -2.85 -0.11
C HIS A 72 4.02 -2.49 0.42
N PRO A 73 5.09 -3.01 -0.20
CA PRO A 73 6.45 -2.66 0.19
C PRO A 73 6.62 -1.16 0.05
N PHE A 74 6.89 -0.48 1.15
CA PHE A 74 7.10 0.95 1.15
C PHE A 74 8.58 1.23 0.92
N TRP A 75 8.92 1.81 -0.23
CA TRP A 75 10.31 1.97 -0.69
C TRP A 75 11.21 2.71 0.30
N ILE A 76 10.66 3.57 1.16
CA ILE A 76 11.43 4.25 2.21
C ILE A 76 11.92 3.23 3.25
N ASP A 77 11.05 2.32 3.68
CA ASP A 77 11.41 1.28 4.66
C ASP A 77 12.28 0.19 4.04
N GLU A 78 12.02 -0.18 2.79
CA GLU A 78 12.69 -1.30 2.13
C GLU A 78 14.02 -0.93 1.44
N LEU A 79 14.21 0.34 1.06
CA LEU A 79 15.41 0.81 0.36
C LEU A 79 16.15 1.90 1.16
N ILE A 80 15.46 2.99 1.50
CA ILE A 80 16.13 4.18 2.05
C ILE A 80 16.63 3.95 3.48
N ARG A 81 15.85 3.29 4.33
CA ARG A 81 16.24 2.98 5.70
C ARG A 81 17.45 2.03 5.77
N PRO A 82 17.50 0.89 5.04
CA PRO A 82 18.70 0.07 4.96
C PRO A 82 19.94 0.82 4.48
N ILE A 83 19.79 1.76 3.53
CA ILE A 83 20.89 2.62 3.07
C ILE A 83 21.39 3.51 4.21
N ALA A 84 20.49 4.17 4.95
CA ALA A 84 20.85 5.01 6.09
C ALA A 84 21.61 4.21 7.17
N GLU A 85 21.13 3.02 7.49
CA GLU A 85 21.77 2.11 8.44
C GLU A 85 23.14 1.63 7.96
N HIS A 86 23.29 1.38 6.66
CA HIS A 86 24.56 1.00 6.07
C HIS A 86 25.57 2.16 6.07
N LEU A 87 25.12 3.40 5.86
CA LEU A 87 25.95 4.59 5.96
C LEU A 87 26.51 4.74 7.39
N LEU A 88 25.68 4.61 8.43
CA LEU A 88 26.16 4.72 9.82
C LEU A 88 27.17 3.64 10.24
N LYS A 89 27.28 2.53 9.49
CA LYS A 89 28.30 1.50 9.74
C LYS A 89 29.68 1.92 9.24
N GLN A 90 29.79 2.98 8.43
CA GLN A 90 31.09 3.46 7.96
C GLN A 90 31.81 4.22 9.08
N PRO A 91 33.15 4.08 9.19
CA PRO A 91 33.93 4.75 10.23
C PRO A 91 33.76 6.28 10.23
N GLU A 92 33.59 6.90 9.06
CA GLU A 92 33.46 8.36 8.94
C GLU A 92 32.15 8.90 9.54
N PHE A 93 31.17 8.04 9.83
CA PHE A 93 29.86 8.41 10.38
C PHE A 93 29.58 7.79 11.75
N ALA A 94 30.61 7.24 12.42
CA ALA A 94 30.46 6.61 13.73
C ALA A 94 29.91 7.58 14.80
N ASP A 95 30.24 8.87 14.67
CA ASP A 95 29.78 9.94 15.54
C ASP A 95 28.39 10.48 15.15
N ARG A 96 27.68 9.85 14.21
CA ARG A 96 26.38 10.34 13.70
C ARG A 96 25.19 9.47 14.05
N THR A 97 24.01 10.08 14.05
CA THR A 97 22.69 9.44 13.98
C THR A 97 22.01 9.83 12.67
N TYR A 98 20.90 9.18 12.30
CA TYR A 98 20.15 9.55 11.10
C TYR A 98 18.68 9.82 11.41
N ASP A 99 18.06 10.72 10.64
CA ASP A 99 16.61 10.80 10.46
C ASP A 99 16.29 10.68 8.96
N ILE A 100 15.12 10.12 8.65
CA ILE A 100 14.58 10.07 7.28
C ILE A 100 13.42 11.05 7.19
N LEU A 101 13.52 12.03 6.30
CA LEU A 101 12.49 13.06 6.11
C LEU A 101 11.82 12.90 4.74
N GLY A 102 10.50 12.98 4.72
CA GLY A 102 9.68 12.87 3.50
C GLY A 102 8.69 11.69 3.55
N PRO A 103 8.06 11.36 2.42
CA PRO A 103 8.26 11.97 1.11
C PRO A 103 7.67 13.39 1.01
N PHE A 104 8.32 14.29 0.28
CA PHE A 104 7.87 15.66 0.06
C PHE A 104 7.75 16.05 -1.41
N GLY A 105 6.81 16.95 -1.68
CA GLY A 105 6.65 17.58 -2.99
C GLY A 105 6.20 16.62 -4.09
N ILE A 106 6.20 17.12 -5.32
CA ILE A 106 5.68 16.42 -6.49
C ILE A 106 6.60 15.24 -6.89
N GLY A 107 7.91 15.35 -6.61
CA GLY A 107 8.88 14.29 -6.89
C GLY A 107 8.93 13.18 -5.85
N SER A 108 8.10 13.23 -4.79
CA SER A 108 8.16 12.28 -3.67
C SER A 108 9.57 12.14 -3.08
N ARG A 109 10.25 13.29 -2.90
CA ARG A 109 11.64 13.34 -2.44
C ARG A 109 11.74 12.91 -0.99
N THR A 110 12.68 12.02 -0.71
CA THR A 110 12.99 11.55 0.65
C THR A 110 14.47 11.80 0.93
N SER A 111 14.78 12.42 2.06
CA SER A 111 16.17 12.72 2.44
C SER A 111 16.60 11.92 3.65
N ILE A 112 17.82 11.38 3.61
CA ILE A 112 18.52 10.92 4.81
C ILE A 112 19.31 12.11 5.34
N HIS A 113 19.06 12.48 6.60
CA HIS A 113 19.84 13.49 7.31
C HIS A 113 20.70 12.81 8.36
N LEU A 114 22.01 13.02 8.32
CA LEU A 114 22.98 12.50 9.27
C LEU A 114 23.43 13.60 10.23
N TYR A 115 23.11 13.45 11.51
CA TYR A 115 23.39 14.43 12.54
C TYR A 115 24.53 13.99 13.45
N LYS A 116 25.43 14.92 13.78
CA LYS A 116 26.49 14.67 14.74
C LYS A 116 25.95 14.53 16.16
N LYS A 117 26.38 13.49 16.87
CA LYS A 117 25.99 13.21 18.27
C LYS A 117 26.58 14.25 19.22
N GLY A 118 25.84 14.57 20.27
CA GLY A 118 26.31 15.48 21.34
C GLY A 118 26.33 16.96 20.97
N VAL A 119 25.87 17.34 19.77
CA VAL A 119 25.72 18.75 19.37
C VAL A 119 24.43 19.33 19.96
N PRO A 120 24.45 20.54 20.55
CA PRO A 120 23.24 21.22 21.00
C PRO A 120 22.20 21.35 19.88
N LYS A 121 20.91 21.25 20.23
CA LYS A 121 19.81 21.26 19.25
C LYS A 121 19.85 22.46 18.31
N GLU A 122 20.28 23.61 18.82
CA GLU A 122 20.29 24.87 18.06
C GLU A 122 21.35 24.87 16.95
N LEU A 123 22.43 24.10 17.13
CA LEU A 123 23.53 23.97 16.17
C LEU A 123 23.38 22.72 15.28
N LYS A 124 22.29 21.94 15.47
CA LYS A 124 22.10 20.62 14.81
C LYS A 124 22.18 20.70 13.30
N PHE A 125 21.76 21.82 12.69
CA PHE A 125 21.71 22.02 11.24
C PHE A 125 22.88 22.85 10.68
N GLU A 126 23.84 23.22 11.51
CA GLU A 126 24.93 24.11 11.10
C GLU A 126 26.14 23.34 10.56
N GLY A 127 26.61 23.74 9.38
CA GLY A 127 27.85 23.21 8.78
C GLY A 127 27.88 21.68 8.75
N ASP A 128 28.99 21.10 9.21
CA ASP A 128 29.20 19.65 9.24
C ASP A 128 28.33 18.92 10.29
N ASN A 129 27.57 19.63 11.14
CA ASN A 129 26.71 18.97 12.14
C ASN A 129 25.53 18.24 11.51
N CYS A 130 25.11 18.63 10.31
CA CYS A 130 24.08 17.96 9.53
C CYS A 130 24.58 17.73 8.10
N MET A 131 24.70 16.46 7.72
CA MET A 131 24.87 16.11 6.32
C MET A 131 23.57 15.54 5.76
N SER A 132 23.29 15.74 4.47
CA SER A 132 22.10 15.14 3.86
C SER A 132 22.31 14.62 2.45
N ILE A 133 21.56 13.58 2.11
CA ILE A 133 21.41 13.06 0.75
C ILE A 133 19.92 12.89 0.45
N THR A 134 19.49 13.38 -0.71
CA THR A 134 18.08 13.35 -1.13
C THR A 134 17.90 12.35 -2.27
N PHE A 135 16.86 11.53 -2.16
CA PHE A 135 16.47 10.52 -3.13
C PHE A 135 15.13 10.84 -3.77
N GLU A 136 14.93 10.35 -4.98
CA GLU A 136 13.64 10.25 -5.67
C GLU A 136 13.38 8.80 -6.10
N PRO A 137 12.12 8.35 -6.14
CA PRO A 137 11.79 7.06 -6.70
C PRO A 137 12.05 7.03 -8.22
N GLY A 138 12.74 6.00 -8.70
CA GLY A 138 12.84 5.67 -10.13
C GLY A 138 11.84 4.58 -10.50
N ASN A 139 12.28 3.58 -11.26
CA ASN A 139 11.52 2.35 -11.44
C ASN A 139 11.58 1.45 -10.18
N LEU A 140 10.69 1.69 -9.22
CA LEU A 140 10.63 0.92 -7.98
C LEU A 140 10.34 -0.58 -8.18
N GLN A 141 9.68 -0.98 -9.28
CA GLN A 141 9.50 -2.41 -9.59
C GLN A 141 10.82 -3.11 -9.92
N ALA A 142 11.80 -2.36 -10.45
CA ALA A 142 13.17 -2.81 -10.67
C ALA A 142 14.11 -2.50 -9.50
N GLY A 143 13.60 -1.93 -8.40
CA GLY A 143 14.40 -1.48 -7.25
C GLY A 143 15.26 -0.24 -7.54
N GLU A 144 14.89 0.57 -8.53
CA GLU A 144 15.64 1.75 -8.92
C GLU A 144 15.26 2.98 -8.07
N ILE A 145 16.28 3.64 -7.53
CA ILE A 145 16.19 4.93 -6.85
C ILE A 145 17.21 5.90 -7.43
N MET A 146 16.86 7.17 -7.40
CA MET A 146 17.64 8.26 -7.96
C MET A 146 18.18 9.13 -6.83
N ILE A 147 19.34 9.76 -7.04
CA ILE A 147 19.93 10.73 -6.13
C ILE A 147 19.80 12.12 -6.76
N VAL A 148 19.40 13.11 -5.96
CA VAL A 148 19.41 14.52 -6.37
C VAL A 148 20.84 15.06 -6.31
N ASP A 149 21.42 15.34 -7.47
CA ASP A 149 22.76 15.92 -7.57
C ASP A 149 22.72 17.43 -7.32
N ARG A 150 22.95 17.81 -6.06
CA ARG A 150 23.01 19.21 -5.64
C ARG A 150 24.28 19.95 -6.09
N SER A 151 25.22 19.29 -6.78
CA SER A 151 26.43 19.94 -7.31
C SER A 151 26.19 20.76 -8.56
N LYS A 152 25.07 20.51 -9.24
CA LYS A 152 24.70 21.20 -10.47
C LYS A 152 23.35 21.86 -10.30
N ASN A 153 23.32 23.17 -10.48
CA ASN A 153 22.07 23.91 -10.60
C ASN A 153 21.87 24.26 -12.08
N LEU A 154 20.88 23.63 -12.71
CA LEU A 154 20.56 23.81 -14.12
C LEU A 154 19.77 25.10 -14.41
N GLN A 155 19.27 25.79 -13.36
CA GLN A 155 18.45 26.99 -13.48
C GLN A 155 17.28 26.85 -14.48
N ARG A 156 16.73 25.63 -14.60
CA ARG A 156 15.65 25.29 -15.54
C ARG A 156 14.34 26.03 -15.23
N PHE A 157 14.11 26.32 -13.95
CA PHE A 157 12.91 26.94 -13.43
C PHE A 157 13.29 28.23 -12.69
N ALA A 158 12.54 29.31 -12.95
CA ALA A 158 12.75 30.60 -12.32
C ALA A 158 12.48 30.55 -10.80
N PRO A 159 13.11 31.44 -10.00
CA PRO A 159 12.87 31.52 -8.56
C PRO A 159 11.39 31.69 -8.19
N GLY A 160 10.92 30.97 -7.17
CA GLY A 160 9.54 31.06 -6.67
C GLY A 160 8.52 30.27 -7.49
N THR A 161 8.93 29.64 -8.59
CA THR A 161 8.06 28.72 -9.33
C THR A 161 7.92 27.39 -8.59
N ILE A 162 6.83 26.67 -8.84
CA ILE A 162 6.62 25.32 -8.26
C ILE A 162 7.79 24.39 -8.59
N GLY A 163 8.36 24.48 -9.80
CA GLY A 163 9.50 23.66 -10.20
C GLY A 163 10.76 23.96 -9.39
N GLU A 164 11.03 25.24 -9.12
CA GLU A 164 12.17 25.66 -8.31
C GLU A 164 11.98 25.30 -6.83
N LEU A 165 10.77 25.49 -6.28
CA LEU A 165 10.43 25.12 -4.90
C LEU A 165 10.48 23.61 -4.65
N ASN A 166 10.17 22.79 -5.65
CA ASN A 166 10.35 21.33 -5.59
C ASN A 166 11.80 20.91 -5.85
N GLY A 167 12.69 21.86 -6.17
CA GLY A 167 14.11 21.65 -6.40
C GLY A 167 14.44 20.94 -7.72
N PHE A 168 13.60 21.08 -8.75
CA PHE A 168 13.83 20.49 -10.08
C PHE A 168 14.91 21.21 -10.91
N ASN A 169 15.53 22.24 -10.33
CA ASN A 169 16.76 22.82 -10.84
C ASN A 169 18.00 21.94 -10.60
N TYR A 170 17.91 20.97 -9.69
CA TYR A 170 18.97 20.00 -9.44
C TYR A 170 18.64 18.69 -10.15
N PRO A 171 19.52 18.18 -11.03
CA PRO A 171 19.26 16.96 -11.77
C PRO A 171 19.23 15.75 -10.84
N THR A 172 18.44 14.75 -11.21
CA THR A 172 18.50 13.43 -10.59
C THR A 172 19.30 12.47 -11.45
N VAL A 173 20.09 11.63 -10.78
CA VAL A 173 20.93 10.62 -11.42
C VAL A 173 20.66 9.26 -10.79
N PRO A 174 20.73 8.14 -11.54
CA PRO A 174 20.57 6.82 -10.97
C PRO A 174 21.60 6.58 -9.86
N MET A 175 21.15 6.08 -8.71
CA MET A 175 22.07 5.63 -7.68
C MET A 175 22.84 4.41 -8.20
N LYS A 176 24.16 4.54 -8.35
CA LYS A 176 24.99 3.36 -8.63
C LYS A 176 25.25 2.63 -7.32
N ARG A 177 25.40 1.31 -7.40
CA ARG A 177 25.30 0.36 -6.28
C ARG A 177 26.53 0.33 -5.35
N ASN A 178 27.15 1.47 -5.02
CA ASN A 178 28.33 1.52 -4.15
C ASN A 178 28.29 2.65 -3.11
N THR A 179 28.87 2.39 -1.93
CA THR A 179 28.88 3.32 -0.79
C THR A 179 29.71 4.57 -1.03
N ARG A 180 30.78 4.50 -1.83
CA ARG A 180 31.66 5.64 -2.12
C ARG A 180 30.91 6.78 -2.81
N GLU A 181 30.01 6.45 -3.74
CA GLU A 181 29.20 7.46 -4.42
C GLU A 181 28.18 8.11 -3.50
N LEU A 182 27.56 7.34 -2.60
CA LEU A 182 26.67 7.89 -1.57
C LEU A 182 27.40 8.90 -0.68
N VAL A 183 28.62 8.57 -0.25
CA VAL A 183 29.45 9.48 0.54
C VAL A 183 29.74 10.77 -0.23
N SER A 184 30.07 10.66 -1.53
CA SER A 184 30.33 11.84 -2.37
C SER A 184 29.10 12.72 -2.62
N ALA A 185 27.90 12.16 -2.47
CA ALA A 185 26.64 12.87 -2.66
C ALA A 185 26.13 13.54 -1.37
N LEU A 186 26.72 13.24 -0.21
CA LEU A 186 26.40 13.92 1.04
C LEU A 186 26.90 15.38 1.00
N ARG A 187 26.09 16.27 1.55
CA ARG A 187 26.40 17.70 1.74
C ARG A 187 26.18 18.11 3.16
#